data_AF-A0A423IAD0-F1
#
_entry.id   AF-A0A423IAD0-F1
#
_cell.length_a   1.000
_cell.length_b   1.000
_cell.length_c   1.000
_cell.angle_alpha   90.00
_cell.angle_beta   90.00
_cell.angle_gamma   90.00
#
_symmetry.space_group_name_H-M   'P 1'
#
loop_
_entity.id
_entity.type
_entity.pdbx_description
1 polymer ?
#
loop_
_entity_poly.entity_id
_entity_poly.type
_entity_poly.pdbx_seq_one_letter_code
_entity_poly.pdbx_strand_id
1 'polypeptide(L)'
;MGQSCVGTWSNSASASTQAPQSLTNEQVYAVTGYILHMNKLIEANTTVNASTLAAVKMPNRDVFFIDDRPDSKAVACMINCLKVPR
;
A
#
# COMPACT_ATOMS: atom_id res chain seq x y z
N MET A 1 11.17 -44.20 24.44
CA MET A 1 11.84 -42.89 24.28
C MET A 1 12.14 -42.70 22.80
N GLY A 2 11.37 -41.85 22.11
CA GLY A 2 11.50 -41.65 20.66
C GLY A 2 10.21 -41.11 20.06
N GLN A 3 9.92 -39.82 20.31
CA GLN A 3 8.83 -39.09 19.67
C GLN A 3 9.26 -38.77 18.24
N SER A 4 8.59 -39.29 17.21
CA SER A 4 7.40 -38.72 16.56
C SER A 4 7.66 -37.34 15.94
N CYS A 5 8.20 -37.32 14.73
CA CYS A 5 8.29 -36.14 13.89
C CYS A 5 6.92 -35.85 13.23
N VAL A 6 5.90 -35.55 14.03
CA VAL A 6 4.72 -34.80 13.57
C VAL A 6 4.89 -33.39 14.12
N GLY A 7 5.75 -32.62 13.46
CA GLY A 7 5.88 -31.20 13.72
C GLY A 7 4.66 -30.49 13.16
N THR A 8 3.71 -30.17 14.02
CA THR A 8 2.73 -29.12 13.75
C THR A 8 3.52 -27.82 13.55
N TRP A 9 3.72 -27.41 12.29
CA TRP A 9 4.14 -26.06 11.94
C TRP A 9 2.99 -25.10 12.25
N SER A 10 2.71 -24.91 13.54
CA SER A 10 1.97 -23.76 14.03
C SER A 10 2.94 -22.60 14.09
N ASN A 11 3.18 -21.97 12.93
CA ASN A 11 3.75 -20.64 12.72
C ASN A 11 3.64 -20.45 11.20
N SER A 12 2.96 -19.45 10.66
CA SER A 12 2.95 -18.07 11.06
C SER A 12 1.87 -17.39 10.23
N ALA A 13 1.06 -16.57 10.89
CA ALA A 13 0.09 -15.64 10.31
C ALA A 13 0.29 -15.40 8.79
N SER A 14 -0.52 -16.07 7.98
CA SER A 14 -0.88 -15.53 6.69
C SER A 14 -1.49 -14.17 6.98
N ALA A 15 -0.75 -13.10 6.65
CA ALA A 15 -1.24 -11.73 6.69
C ALA A 15 -2.59 -11.74 5.98
N SER A 16 -3.61 -11.64 6.80
CA SER A 16 -4.90 -12.16 6.43
C SER A 16 -5.51 -11.10 5.52
N THR A 17 -5.66 -11.42 4.25
CA THR A 17 -6.65 -10.80 3.37
C THR A 17 -8.07 -11.23 3.80
N GLN A 18 -8.31 -11.42 5.10
CA GLN A 18 -9.56 -11.96 5.61
C GLN A 18 -10.63 -10.89 5.38
N ALA A 19 -11.50 -11.16 4.42
CA ALA A 19 -12.66 -10.37 4.04
C ALA A 19 -12.34 -8.97 3.48
N PRO A 20 -11.83 -8.87 2.22
CA PRO A 20 -11.95 -7.63 1.47
C PRO A 20 -13.42 -7.18 1.43
N GLN A 21 -13.66 -5.87 1.42
CA GLN A 21 -15.01 -5.28 1.40
C GLN A 21 -15.90 -5.60 2.62
N SER A 22 -15.32 -6.03 3.75
CA SER A 22 -16.07 -6.29 4.99
C SER A 22 -16.51 -5.03 5.75
N LEU A 23 -15.95 -3.86 5.41
CA LEU A 23 -16.26 -2.59 6.05
C LEU A 23 -17.41 -1.88 5.33
N THR A 24 -18.34 -1.30 6.10
CA THR A 24 -19.33 -0.36 5.55
C THR A 24 -18.66 0.98 5.18
N ASN A 25 -19.33 1.79 4.37
CA ASN A 25 -18.81 3.11 3.97
C ASN A 25 -18.47 3.98 5.19
N GLU A 26 -19.32 3.98 6.21
CA GLU A 26 -19.14 4.74 7.45
C GLU A 26 -17.91 4.26 8.21
N GLN A 27 -17.70 2.95 8.28
CA GLN A 27 -16.51 2.36 8.92
C GLN A 27 -15.23 2.70 8.16
N VAL A 28 -15.27 2.73 6.82
CA VAL A 28 -14.13 3.16 6.00
C VAL A 28 -13.77 4.62 6.27
N TYR A 29 -14.74 5.53 6.32
CA TYR A 29 -14.50 6.93 6.65
C TYR A 29 -13.98 7.11 8.08
N ALA A 30 -14.52 6.37 9.05
CA ALA A 30 -14.07 6.42 10.44
C ALA A 30 -12.60 5.98 10.60
N VAL A 31 -12.21 4.86 9.98
CA VAL A 31 -10.82 4.38 9.98
C VAL A 31 -9.90 5.36 9.27
N THR A 32 -10.34 5.92 8.14
CA THR A 32 -9.57 6.94 7.41
C THR A 32 -9.33 8.17 8.27
N GLY A 33 -10.36 8.69 8.95
CA GLY A 33 -10.24 9.82 9.87
C GLY A 33 -9.29 9.54 11.04
N TYR A 34 -9.34 8.33 11.60
CA TYR A 34 -8.40 7.92 12.64
C TYR A 34 -6.95 7.97 12.16
N ILE A 35 -6.66 7.46 10.96
CA ILE A 35 -5.31 7.51 10.37
C ILE A 35 -4.86 8.95 10.14
N LEU A 36 -5.74 9.81 9.63
CA LEU A 36 -5.43 11.23 9.41
C LEU A 36 -5.13 11.96 10.73
N HIS A 37 -5.89 11.66 11.79
CA HIS A 37 -5.68 12.23 13.12
C HIS A 37 -4.34 11.77 13.72
N MET A 38 -3.99 10.49 13.60
CA MET A 38 -2.68 9.98 14.06
C MET A 38 -1.50 10.69 13.39
N ASN A 39 -1.68 11.12 12.14
CA ASN A 39 -0.69 11.91 11.39
C ASN A 39 -0.80 13.42 11.62
N LYS A 40 -1.65 13.87 12.57
CA LYS A 40 -1.89 15.28 12.93
C LYS A 40 -2.37 16.12 11.74
N LEU A 41 -3.11 15.52 10.82
CA LEU A 41 -3.67 16.19 9.64
C LEU A 41 -5.07 16.77 9.92
N ILE A 42 -5.77 16.23 10.91
CA ILE A 42 -7.10 16.68 11.34
C ILE A 42 -7.24 16.61 12.87
N GLU A 43 -8.15 17.41 13.42
CA GLU A 43 -8.52 17.39 14.84
C GLU A 43 -9.32 16.13 15.20
N ALA A 44 -9.22 15.67 16.46
CA ALA A 44 -9.88 14.45 16.93
C ALA A 44 -11.41 14.48 16.84
N ASN A 45 -12.01 15.66 16.85
CA ASN A 45 -13.47 15.87 16.76
C ASN A 45 -13.97 16.11 15.33
N THR A 46 -13.11 15.96 14.31
CA THR A 46 -13.47 16.23 12.92
C THR A 46 -14.29 15.07 12.34
N THR A 47 -15.48 15.37 11.82
CA THR A 47 -16.28 14.38 11.08
C THR A 47 -15.75 14.21 9.66
N VAL A 48 -15.33 12.99 9.32
CA VAL A 48 -14.85 12.62 7.99
C VAL A 48 -15.99 12.07 7.14
N ASN A 49 -16.20 12.67 5.97
CA ASN A 49 -17.15 12.24 4.95
C ASN A 49 -16.58 12.55 3.54
N ALA A 50 -17.33 12.28 2.48
CA ALA A 50 -16.87 12.47 1.11
C ALA A 50 -16.39 13.91 0.79
N SER A 51 -17.06 14.93 1.34
CA SER A 51 -16.70 16.33 1.07
C SER A 51 -15.54 16.80 1.96
N THR A 52 -15.54 16.44 3.25
CA THR A 52 -14.48 16.85 4.18
C THR A 52 -13.17 16.14 3.90
N LEU A 53 -13.19 14.87 3.49
CA LEU A 53 -12.00 14.11 3.12
C LEU A 53 -11.29 14.72 1.90
N ALA A 54 -12.04 15.13 0.88
CA ALA A 54 -11.48 15.74 -0.33
C ALA A 54 -10.81 17.10 -0.06
N ALA A 55 -11.18 17.77 1.03
CA ALA A 55 -10.59 19.05 1.43
C ALA A 55 -9.26 18.89 2.20
N VAL A 56 -8.90 17.69 2.66
CA VAL A 56 -7.67 17.45 3.41
C VAL A 56 -6.45 17.60 2.49
N LYS A 57 -5.57 18.56 2.77
CA LYS A 57 -4.31 18.76 2.02
C LYS A 57 -3.21 17.87 2.59
N MET A 58 -2.82 16.84 1.84
CA MET A 58 -1.68 15.99 2.20
C MET A 58 -0.35 16.75 2.05
N PRO A 59 0.61 16.60 2.99
CA PRO A 59 1.88 17.34 2.95
C PRO A 59 2.69 17.11 1.68
N ASN A 60 2.66 15.88 1.14
CA ASN A 60 3.40 15.52 -0.07
C ASN A 60 2.65 15.84 -1.38
N ARG A 61 1.55 16.60 -1.33
CA ARG A 61 0.70 16.85 -2.50
C ARG A 61 1.45 17.52 -3.66
N ASP A 62 2.36 18.44 -3.34
CA ASP A 62 3.00 19.32 -4.32
C ASP A 62 4.43 18.85 -4.69
N VAL A 63 4.86 17.68 -4.18
CA VAL A 63 6.24 17.15 -4.34
C VAL A 63 6.35 16.14 -5.49
N PHE A 64 5.23 15.84 -6.17
CA PHE A 64 5.25 15.05 -7.39
C PHE A 64 5.69 15.93 -8.56
N PHE A 65 6.72 15.48 -9.27
CA PHE A 65 7.20 16.11 -10.49
C PHE A 65 7.01 15.15 -11.66
N ILE A 66 6.83 15.71 -12.86
CA ILE A 66 6.82 14.92 -14.09
C ILE A 66 8.25 14.48 -14.35
N ASP A 67 8.43 13.18 -14.52
CA ASP A 67 9.70 12.60 -14.90
C ASP A 67 10.08 13.08 -16.31
N ASP A 68 11.23 13.74 -16.42
CA ASP A 68 11.75 14.28 -17.67
C ASP A 68 12.68 13.29 -18.39
N ARG A 69 12.89 12.10 -17.82
CA ARG A 69 13.66 11.06 -18.49
C ARG A 69 12.98 10.69 -19.81
N PRO A 70 13.73 10.62 -20.91
CA PRO A 70 13.16 10.22 -22.19
C PRO A 70 12.63 8.80 -22.07
N ASP A 71 11.46 8.55 -22.65
CA ASP A 71 10.92 7.20 -22.80
C ASP A 71 12.00 6.30 -23.38
N SER A 72 12.24 5.16 -22.72
CA SER A 72 13.22 4.22 -23.20
C SER A 72 12.73 3.63 -24.51
N LYS A 73 13.31 4.07 -25.63
CA LYS A 73 13.17 3.41 -26.93
C LYS A 73 14.01 2.12 -26.97
N ALA A 74 13.96 1.34 -25.89
CA ALA A 74 14.61 0.04 -25.80
C ALA A 74 13.83 -0.93 -26.68
N VAL A 75 14.21 -0.98 -27.96
CA VAL A 75 13.86 -2.11 -28.82
C VAL A 75 14.66 -3.30 -28.29
N ALA A 76 13.96 -4.22 -27.64
CA ALA A 76 14.58 -5.44 -27.16
C ALA A 76 15.20 -6.20 -28.34
N CYS A 77 16.47 -6.57 -28.20
CA CYS A 77 17.12 -7.44 -29.15
C CYS A 77 16.52 -8.85 -29.01
N MET A 78 16.05 -9.41 -30.13
CA MET A 78 15.35 -10.71 -30.13
C MET A 78 16.25 -11.87 -30.59
N ILE A 79 17.33 -11.60 -31.33
CA ILE A 79 18.20 -12.63 -31.92
C ILE A 79 19.66 -12.17 -31.85
N ASN A 80 20.57 -13.05 -31.42
CA ASN A 80 22.03 -12.86 -31.38
C ASN A 80 22.51 -11.60 -30.64
N CYS A 81 21.97 -11.36 -29.45
CA CYS A 81 22.31 -10.18 -28.64
C CYS A 81 23.69 -10.33 -27.98
N LEU A 82 24.44 -9.22 -27.93
CA LEU A 82 25.70 -9.17 -27.20
C LEU A 82 25.44 -9.37 -25.70
N LYS A 83 26.03 -10.41 -25.12
CA LYS A 83 26.06 -10.61 -23.67
C LYS A 83 27.10 -9.66 -23.09
N VAL A 84 26.69 -8.79 -22.15
CA VAL A 84 27.66 -8.02 -21.36
C VAL A 84 28.53 -9.02 -20.59
N PRO A 85 29.88 -8.96 -20.68
CA PRO A 85 30.75 -9.82 -19.88
C PRO A 85 30.50 -9.55 -18.40
N ARG A 86 30.34 -10.62 -17.62
CA ARG A 86 30.11 -10.55 -16.17
C ARG A 86 31.40 -10.22 -15.44
#